data_AF-A0A970HDT8-F1
#
_entry.id   AF-A0A970HDT8-F1
#
_cell.length_a   1.000
_cell.length_b   1.000
_cell.length_c   1.000
_cell.angle_alpha   90.00
_cell.angle_beta   90.00
_cell.angle_gamma   90.00
#
_symmetry.space_group_name_H-M   'P 1'
#
loop_
_entity.id
_entity.type
_entity.pdbx_description
1 polymer ?
#
loop_
_entity_poly.entity_id
_entity_poly.type
_entity_poly.pdbx_seq_one_letter_code
_entity_poly.pdbx_strand_id
1 'polypeptide(L)'
;MDISKLSYEEAIEELEEIISFLEQDDYSLKEAMDKFKRGVELYKHCHQLLCKAEGEIKILLGDEEKDFEELDLLREVDGEY
;
A
#
# COMPACT_ATOMS: atom_id res chain seq x y z
N MET A 1 3.12 -16.81 5.54
CA MET A 1 3.35 -16.71 4.07
C MET A 1 4.55 -15.81 3.83
N ASP A 2 5.31 -16.07 2.76
CA ASP A 2 6.40 -15.20 2.35
C ASP A 2 5.83 -13.89 1.77
N ILE A 3 6.16 -12.74 2.35
CA ILE A 3 5.57 -11.44 1.96
C ILE A 3 5.85 -11.14 0.49
N SER A 4 7.03 -11.51 0.00
CA SER A 4 7.44 -11.21 -1.37
C SER A 4 6.61 -11.92 -2.44
N LYS A 5 5.71 -12.82 -2.04
CA LYS A 5 4.83 -13.58 -2.94
C LYS A 5 3.38 -13.11 -2.93
N LEU A 6 3.02 -12.20 -2.02
CA LEU A 6 1.66 -11.68 -1.92
C LEU A 6 1.37 -10.73 -3.09
N SER A 7 0.15 -10.80 -3.62
CA SER A 7 -0.39 -9.75 -4.48
C SER A 7 -0.62 -8.46 -3.68
N TYR A 8 -0.92 -7.36 -4.37
CA TYR A 8 -1.26 -6.11 -3.70
C TYR A 8 -2.52 -6.27 -2.84
N GLU A 9 -3.55 -6.91 -3.40
CA GLU A 9 -4.84 -7.17 -2.76
C GLU A 9 -4.68 -8.05 -1.51
N GLU A 10 -3.87 -9.11 -1.60
CA GLU A 10 -3.61 -9.98 -0.44
C GLU A 10 -2.83 -9.23 0.66
N ALA A 11 -1.85 -8.41 0.28
CA ALA A 11 -1.02 -7.69 1.24
C ALA A 11 -1.77 -6.53 1.92
N ILE A 12 -2.65 -5.84 1.19
CA ILE A 12 -3.48 -4.76 1.76
C ILE A 12 -4.57 -5.32 2.67
N GLU A 13 -5.20 -6.45 2.30
CA GLU A 13 -6.18 -7.13 3.15
C GLU A 13 -5.55 -7.56 4.48
N GLU A 14 -4.37 -8.18 4.45
CA GLU A 14 -3.65 -8.55 5.68
C GLU A 14 -3.27 -7.31 6.53
N LEU A 15 -2.93 -6.19 5.88
CA LEU A 15 -2.61 -4.94 6.59
C LEU A 15 -3.84 -4.35 7.27
N GLU A 16 -5.00 -4.36 6.61
CA GLU A 16 -6.29 -3.93 7.17
C GLU A 16 -6.69 -4.79 8.37
N GLU A 17 -6.51 -6.11 8.29
CA GLU A 17 -6.72 -7.02 9.42
C GLU A 17 -5.81 -6.69 10.61
N ILE A 18 -4.54 -6.35 10.35
CA ILE A 18 -3.61 -5.95 11.40
C ILE A 18 -4.03 -4.64 12.05
N ILE A 19 -4.49 -3.65 11.27
CA ILE A 19 -5.00 -2.39 11.80
C ILE A 19 -6.21 -2.66 12.68
N SER A 20 -7.19 -3.43 12.18
CA SER A 20 -8.38 -3.82 12.94
C SER A 20 -8.04 -4.56 14.24
N PHE A 21 -7.01 -5.42 14.23
CA PHE A 21 -6.51 -6.05 15.45
C PHE A 21 -5.89 -5.05 16.43
N LEU A 22 -5.10 -4.09 15.95
CA LEU A 22 -4.43 -3.09 16.78
C LEU A 22 -5.40 -2.02 17.34
N GLU A 23 -6.57 -1.85 16.75
CA GLU A 23 -7.64 -0.98 17.26
C GLU A 23 -8.44 -1.60 18.42
N GLN A 24 -8.29 -2.91 18.66
CA GLN A 24 -8.88 -3.57 19.81
C GLN A 24 -8.11 -3.24 21.09
N ASP A 25 -8.71 -3.39 22.26
CA ASP A 25 -8.03 -3.17 23.55
C ASP A 25 -7.53 -4.47 24.21
N ASP A 26 -7.76 -5.63 23.58
CA ASP A 26 -7.49 -6.96 24.13
C ASP A 26 -6.32 -7.66 23.43
N TYR A 27 -5.13 -7.11 23.60
CA TYR A 27 -3.88 -7.74 23.19
C TYR A 27 -2.75 -7.45 24.17
N SER A 28 -1.76 -8.34 24.21
CA SER A 28 -0.52 -8.07 24.92
C SER A 28 0.38 -7.12 24.13
N LEU A 29 1.28 -6.41 24.82
CA LEU A 29 2.31 -5.59 24.19
C LEU A 29 3.14 -6.38 23.16
N LYS A 30 3.41 -7.67 23.44
CA LYS A 30 4.17 -8.51 22.53
C LYS A 30 3.42 -8.75 21.22
N GLU A 31 2.12 -9.06 21.30
CA GLU A 31 1.28 -9.24 20.12
C GLU A 31 1.17 -7.95 19.30
N ALA A 32 0.99 -6.80 19.96
CA ALA A 32 0.99 -5.50 19.30
C ALA A 32 2.31 -5.24 18.56
N MET A 33 3.45 -5.52 19.20
CA MET A 33 4.77 -5.35 18.58
C MET A 33 5.00 -6.28 17.39
N ASP A 34 4.54 -7.53 17.46
CA ASP A 34 4.68 -8.49 16.37
C ASP A 34 3.78 -8.11 15.18
N LYS A 35 2.54 -7.68 15.46
CA LYS A 35 1.60 -7.17 14.45
C LYS A 35 2.10 -5.88 13.80
N PHE A 36 2.64 -4.96 14.58
CA PHE A 36 3.23 -3.72 14.07
C PHE A 36 4.40 -3.98 13.11
N LYS A 37 5.34 -4.87 13.49
CA LYS A 37 6.45 -5.26 12.60
C LYS A 37 5.95 -5.82 11.28
N ARG A 38 4.98 -6.75 11.36
CA ARG A 38 4.35 -7.33 10.17
C ARG A 38 3.69 -6.26 9.30
N GLY A 39 2.95 -5.33 9.91
CA GLY A 39 2.32 -4.21 9.21
C GLY A 39 3.32 -3.32 8.48
N VAL A 40 4.48 -3.03 9.09
CA VAL A 40 5.56 -2.27 8.44
C VAL A 40 6.13 -3.01 7.23
N GLU A 41 6.28 -4.33 7.31
CA GLU A 41 6.76 -5.13 6.17
C GLU A 41 5.74 -5.17 5.03
N LEU A 42 4.45 -5.35 5.35
CA LEU A 42 3.35 -5.30 4.37
C LEU A 42 3.26 -3.93 3.71
N TYR A 43 3.32 -2.84 4.47
CA TYR A 43 3.33 -1.48 3.93
C TYR A 43 4.45 -1.27 2.91
N LYS A 44 5.68 -1.71 3.23
CA LYS A 44 6.81 -1.62 2.31
C LYS A 44 6.59 -2.43 1.03
N HIS A 45 6.01 -3.63 1.16
CA HIS A 45 5.69 -4.47 0.01
C HIS A 45 4.61 -3.84 -0.89
N CYS A 46 3.51 -3.35 -0.31
CA CYS A 46 2.46 -2.63 -1.04
C CYS A 46 3.04 -1.41 -1.77
N HIS A 47 3.87 -0.61 -1.10
CA HIS A 47 4.52 0.53 -1.72
C HIS A 47 5.43 0.13 -2.90
N GLN A 48 6.21 -0.94 -2.76
CA GLN A 48 7.05 -1.45 -3.85
C GLN A 48 6.23 -1.91 -5.07
N LEU A 49 5.10 -2.59 -4.84
CA LEU A 49 4.19 -3.01 -5.90
C LEU A 49 3.59 -1.80 -6.62
N LEU A 50 3.16 -0.77 -5.87
CA LEU A 50 2.63 0.47 -6.43
C LEU A 50 3.69 1.21 -7.26
N CYS A 51 4.91 1.39 -6.74
CA CYS A 51 6.00 2.02 -7.47
C CYS A 51 6.34 1.28 -8.77
N LYS A 52 6.26 -0.06 -8.76
CA LYS A 52 6.47 -0.86 -9.96
C LYS A 52 5.36 -0.63 -10.98
N ALA A 53 4.10 -0.67 -10.56
CA ALA A 53 2.96 -0.39 -11.43
C ALA A 53 3.02 1.03 -12.01
N GLU A 54 3.40 2.01 -11.18
CA GLU A 54 3.62 3.40 -11.59
C GLU A 54 4.69 3.49 -12.68
N GLY A 55 5.84 2.83 -12.49
CA GLY A 55 6.91 2.78 -13.48
C GLY A 55 6.49 2.12 -14.79
N GLU A 56 5.72 1.04 -14.73
CA GLU A 56 5.14 0.40 -15.92
C GLU A 56 4.23 1.36 -16.69
N ILE A 57 3.40 2.15 -15.98
CA ILE A 57 2.54 3.16 -16.60
C ILE A 57 3.35 4.31 -17.21
N LYS A 58 4.37 4.83 -16.53
CA LYS A 58 5.26 5.89 -17.06
C LYS A 58 5.92 5.46 -18.38
N ILE A 59 6.41 4.21 -18.46
CA ILE A 59 6.99 3.65 -19.70
C ILE A 59 5.94 3.60 -20.82
N LEU A 60 4.70 3.19 -20.52
CA LEU A 60 3.63 3.12 -21.53
C LEU A 60 3.21 4.50 -22.05
N LEU A 61 3.23 5.52 -21.20
CA LEU A 61 2.87 6.90 -21.57
C LEU A 61 4.00 7.63 -22.32
N GLY A 62 5.22 7.07 -22.35
CA GLY A 62 6.37 7.67 -23.02
C GLY A 62 6.88 8.95 -22.35
N ASP A 63 6.45 9.22 -21.12
CA ASP A 63 6.82 10.38 -20.32
C ASP A 63 7.82 9.93 -19.24
N GLU A 64 9.12 9.97 -19.57
CA GLU A 64 10.20 9.64 -18.63
C GLU A 64 10.43 10.74 -17.57
N GLU A 65 9.86 11.93 -17.75
CA GLU A 65 10.17 13.14 -16.95
C GLU A 65 9.06 13.63 -16.01
N LYS A 66 7.84 13.09 -16.06
CA LYS A 66 6.74 13.56 -15.19
C LYS A 66 6.48 12.63 -14.02
N ASP A 67 6.47 13.20 -12.82
CA ASP A 67 5.99 12.48 -11.64
C ASP A 67 4.49 12.22 -11.75
N PHE A 68 4.02 11.12 -11.15
CA PHE A 68 2.60 10.75 -11.19
C PHE A 68 1.70 11.82 -10.55
N GLU A 69 2.25 12.63 -9.65
CA GLU A 69 1.57 13.80 -9.06
C GLU A 69 1.28 14.91 -10.09
N GLU A 70 2.00 14.97 -11.21
CA GLU A 70 1.78 15.92 -12.32
C GLU A 70 0.95 15.33 -13.47
N LEU A 71 0.67 14.02 -13.45
CA LEU A 71 -0.30 13.43 -14.37
C LEU A 71 -1.69 13.84 -13.89
N ASP A 72 -2.24 14.85 -14.55
CA ASP A 72 -3.58 15.47 -14.40
C ASP A 72 -4.78 14.47 -14.46
N LEU A 73 -4.51 13.16 -14.42
CA LEU A 73 -5.47 12.05 -14.45
C LEU A 73 -6.28 11.88 -13.15
N LEU A 74 -5.87 12.53 -12.05
CA LEU A 74 -6.62 12.57 -10.78
C LEU A 74 -7.30 13.93 -10.53
N ARG A 75 -7.19 14.89 -11.45
CA ARG A 75 -7.78 16.23 -11.24
C ARG A 75 -9.26 16.33 -11.60
N GLU A 76 -9.89 15.25 -12.07
CA GLU A 76 -11.34 15.20 -12.31
C GLU A 76 -12.12 14.39 -11.26
N VAL A 77 -11.76 14.51 -9.98
CA VAL A 77 -12.74 14.28 -8.88
C VAL A 77 -12.74 15.45 -7.88
N ASP A 78 -12.58 16.68 -8.37
CA ASP A 78 -13.27 17.82 -7.75
C ASP A 78 -14.71 17.82 -8.29
N GLY A 79 -15.48 16.82 -7.86
CA GLY A 79 -16.90 16.68 -8.14
C GLY A 79 -17.63 16.64 -6.80
N GLU A 80 -18.14 17.80 -6.40
CA GLU A 80 -19.06 18.04 -5.28
C GLU A 80 -19.90 16.82 -4.90
N TYR A 81 -19.84 16.38 -3.63
CA TYR A 81 -20.97 16.21 -2.69
C TYR A 81 -20.44 16.02 -1.26
#